data_AF-A0A5C7MZ09-F1
#
_entry.id   AF-A0A5C7MZ09-F1
#
_cell.length_a   1.000
_cell.length_b   1.000
_cell.length_c   1.000
_cell.angle_alpha   90.00
_cell.angle_beta   90.00
_cell.angle_gamma   90.00
#
_symmetry.space_group_name_H-M   'P 1'
#
loop_
_entity.id
_entity.type
_entity.pdbx_description
1 polymer ?
#
loop_
_entity_poly.entity_id
_entity_poly.type
_entity_poly.pdbx_seq_one_letter_code
_entity_poly.pdbx_strand_id
1 'polypeptide(L)'
;MDQDRFPIPAPAFDGASRQVEIGNLFQWFREGWAAFVVNPGNWLAMMLIVVIAFIGVSIVPFLGGIVAQLLTPLLAAGLLVACRKIANEQPFTVADLFAGFQQKTGELLMLGVVYLVAVWVIALLVVLFAGGGVVGGLAMGNPLGLVLAAGGFLVGGLLWLLLSIPLTMAMWFAPALVLFNDMAPVAALKASFQAWLKNFTTFLVLGLLLLIATFFAVLPFGLGLLVLGPVVAGTVYASYRDIFLTT
;
A
#
# COMPACT_ATOMS: atom_id res chain seq x y z
N MET A 1 5.18 -19.54 48.70
CA MET A 1 4.89 -20.42 47.55
C MET A 1 3.73 -19.79 46.80
N ASP A 2 3.98 -19.52 45.53
CA ASP A 2 3.06 -19.18 44.44
C ASP A 2 2.05 -18.04 44.61
N GLN A 3 2.45 -16.86 44.12
CA GLN A 3 1.51 -15.83 43.66
C GLN A 3 0.92 -16.29 42.32
N ASP A 4 -0.39 -16.48 42.30
CA ASP A 4 -1.20 -16.83 41.14
C ASP A 4 -1.01 -15.83 40.00
N ARG A 5 -0.11 -16.20 39.08
CA ARG A 5 0.16 -15.53 37.83
C ARG A 5 -0.98 -15.89 36.87
N PHE A 6 -2.05 -15.10 36.85
CA PHE A 6 -3.17 -15.27 35.90
C PHE A 6 -2.64 -15.23 34.45
N PRO A 7 -2.52 -16.35 33.71
CA PRO A 7 -1.86 -16.37 32.43
C PRO A 7 -2.92 -16.67 31.36
N ILE A 8 -3.98 -15.86 31.29
CA ILE A 8 -4.82 -15.87 30.09
C ILE A 8 -4.28 -14.74 29.22
N PRO A 9 -3.33 -15.03 28.29
CA PRO A 9 -2.92 -14.04 27.32
C PRO A 9 -4.18 -13.58 26.57
N ALA A 10 -4.30 -12.26 26.35
CA ALA A 10 -5.37 -11.72 25.54
C ALA A 10 -5.42 -12.47 24.19
N PRO A 11 -6.62 -12.85 23.70
CA PRO A 11 -6.72 -13.56 22.44
C PRO A 11 -6.03 -12.76 21.33
N ALA A 12 -5.31 -13.46 20.46
CA ALA A 12 -4.68 -12.84 19.31
C ALA A 12 -5.74 -12.10 18.48
N PHE A 13 -5.37 -10.93 17.95
CA PHE A 13 -6.28 -10.14 17.12
C PHE A 13 -6.77 -10.97 15.92
N ASP A 14 -8.07 -11.13 15.80
CA ASP A 14 -8.72 -12.06 14.87
C ASP A 14 -8.93 -11.47 13.46
N GLY A 15 -8.65 -10.18 13.28
CA GLY A 15 -8.85 -9.48 12.01
C GLY A 15 -10.29 -9.00 11.80
N ALA A 16 -11.14 -9.01 12.83
CA ALA A 16 -12.49 -8.48 12.73
C ALA A 16 -12.48 -7.01 12.31
N SER A 17 -13.29 -6.69 11.31
CA SER A 17 -13.44 -5.35 10.74
C SER A 17 -14.90 -4.92 10.77
N ARG A 18 -15.19 -3.67 11.08
CA ARG A 18 -16.55 -3.13 10.99
C ARG A 18 -16.87 -2.57 9.60
N GLN A 19 -18.16 -2.36 9.35
CA GLN A 19 -18.62 -1.61 8.19
C GLN A 19 -18.65 -0.11 8.54
N VAL A 20 -18.23 0.74 7.61
CA VAL A 20 -18.15 2.19 7.81
C VAL A 20 -18.85 2.94 6.67
N GLU A 21 -19.41 4.08 7.01
CA GLU A 21 -20.12 4.94 6.06
C GLU A 21 -19.15 5.76 5.21
N ILE A 22 -19.59 6.15 4.01
CA ILE A 22 -18.83 6.99 3.09
C ILE A 22 -18.50 8.36 3.74
N GLY A 23 -19.34 8.85 4.67
CA GLY A 23 -19.11 10.09 5.41
C GLY A 23 -17.79 10.12 6.20
N ASN A 24 -17.30 8.95 6.65
CA ASN A 24 -16.06 8.85 7.41
C ASN A 24 -14.82 9.21 6.57
N LEU A 25 -14.91 9.15 5.24
CA LEU A 25 -13.82 9.54 4.33
C LEU A 25 -13.34 10.96 4.59
N PHE A 26 -14.26 11.90 4.84
CA PHE A 26 -13.90 13.28 5.12
C PHE A 26 -13.06 13.38 6.40
N GLN A 27 -13.41 12.62 7.43
CA GLN A 27 -12.64 12.56 8.66
C GLN A 27 -11.27 11.93 8.43
N TRP A 28 -11.18 10.81 7.70
CA TRP A 28 -9.89 10.17 7.43
C TRP A 28 -8.95 11.08 6.63
N PHE A 29 -9.45 11.77 5.60
CA PHE A 29 -8.66 12.75 4.86
C PHE A 29 -8.24 13.94 5.72
N ARG A 30 -9.15 14.43 6.58
CA ARG A 30 -8.84 15.50 7.53
C ARG A 30 -7.74 15.09 8.51
N GLU A 31 -7.80 13.87 9.03
CA GLU A 31 -6.75 13.30 9.89
C GLU A 31 -5.44 13.12 9.12
N GLY A 32 -5.48 12.70 7.85
CA GLY A 32 -4.31 12.66 6.97
C GLY A 32 -3.63 14.03 6.81
N TRP A 33 -4.42 15.08 6.53
CA TRP A 33 -3.92 16.44 6.46
C TRP A 33 -3.41 16.97 7.80
N ALA A 34 -4.14 16.68 8.89
CA ALA A 34 -3.72 17.06 10.23
C ALA A 34 -2.37 16.44 10.58
N ALA A 35 -2.17 15.14 10.28
CA ALA A 35 -0.91 14.44 10.50
C ALA A 35 0.26 15.09 9.73
N PHE A 36 0.04 15.52 8.49
CA PHE A 36 1.06 16.25 7.72
C PHE A 36 1.44 17.58 8.38
N VAL A 37 0.45 18.36 8.83
CA VAL A 37 0.66 19.71 9.39
C VAL A 37 1.36 19.69 10.76
N VAL A 38 1.35 18.57 11.50
CA VAL A 38 2.06 18.46 12.79
C VAL A 38 3.56 18.76 12.66
N ASN A 39 4.22 18.18 11.65
CA ASN A 39 5.63 18.47 11.37
C ASN A 39 5.95 18.24 9.88
N PRO A 40 5.68 19.24 9.02
CA PRO A 40 5.92 19.12 7.59
C PRO A 40 7.39 18.85 7.25
N GLY A 41 8.34 19.40 8.03
CA GLY A 41 9.77 19.24 7.79
C GLY A 41 10.21 17.78 7.88
N ASN A 42 9.83 17.09 8.95
CA ASN A 42 10.14 15.66 9.11
C ASN A 42 9.46 14.80 8.05
N TRP A 43 8.20 15.11 7.70
CA TRP A 43 7.50 14.40 6.63
C TRP A 43 8.16 14.56 5.27
N LEU A 44 8.52 15.79 4.89
CA LEU A 44 9.22 16.06 3.64
C LEU A 44 10.57 15.36 3.59
N ALA A 45 11.33 15.36 4.71
CA ALA A 45 12.59 14.63 4.80
C ALA A 45 12.40 13.11 4.64
N MET A 46 11.40 12.53 5.30
CA MET A 46 11.06 11.11 5.14
C MET A 46 10.69 10.78 3.69
N MET A 47 9.81 11.58 3.07
CA MET A 47 9.40 11.36 1.68
C MET A 47 10.54 11.55 0.69
N LEU A 48 11.43 12.51 0.94
CA LEU A 48 12.62 12.70 0.12
C LEU A 48 13.54 11.47 0.20
N ILE A 49 13.72 10.89 1.39
CA ILE A 49 14.47 9.63 1.56
C ILE A 49 13.79 8.49 0.80
N VAL A 50 12.46 8.37 0.88
CA VAL A 50 11.70 7.37 0.13
C VAL A 50 11.96 7.52 -1.38
N VAL A 51 11.85 8.74 -1.91
CA VAL A 51 12.09 9.03 -3.33
C VAL A 51 13.52 8.70 -3.74
N ILE A 52 14.52 9.14 -2.96
CA ILE A 52 15.95 8.86 -3.23
C ILE A 52 16.21 7.34 -3.20
N ALA A 53 15.62 6.62 -2.24
CA ALA A 53 15.76 5.17 -2.15
C ALA A 53 15.20 4.49 -3.40
N PHE A 54 13.98 4.84 -3.84
CA PHE A 54 13.39 4.26 -5.05
C PHE A 54 14.15 4.65 -6.33
N ILE A 55 14.66 5.88 -6.44
CA ILE A 55 15.53 6.28 -7.57
C ILE A 55 16.80 5.44 -7.58
N GLY A 56 17.50 5.34 -6.44
CA GLY A 56 18.75 4.60 -6.33
C GLY A 56 18.58 3.12 -6.66
N VAL A 57 17.49 2.51 -6.18
CA VAL A 57 17.13 1.12 -6.49
C VAL A 57 16.81 0.94 -7.99
N SER A 58 16.15 1.92 -8.62
CA SER A 58 15.79 1.87 -10.05
C SER A 58 17.00 1.94 -10.99
N ILE A 59 18.18 2.35 -10.52
CA ILE A 59 19.42 2.37 -11.30
C ILE A 59 19.86 0.95 -11.68
N VAL A 60 19.57 -0.05 -10.83
CA VAL A 60 19.97 -1.44 -11.05
C VAL A 60 18.90 -2.15 -11.86
N PRO A 61 19.12 -2.50 -13.14
CA PRO A 61 18.11 -3.16 -13.95
C PRO A 61 17.74 -4.53 -13.36
N PHE A 62 16.47 -4.92 -13.48
CA PHE A 62 15.88 -6.16 -12.96
C PHE A 62 15.89 -6.29 -11.43
N LEU A 63 17.05 -6.26 -10.78
CA LEU A 63 17.19 -6.35 -9.31
C LEU A 63 16.55 -5.15 -8.61
N GLY A 64 16.59 -3.97 -9.23
CA GLY A 64 15.93 -2.77 -8.72
C GLY A 64 14.44 -2.97 -8.48
N GLY A 65 13.74 -3.55 -9.45
CA GLY A 65 12.29 -3.83 -9.33
C GLY A 65 11.98 -4.78 -8.16
N ILE A 66 12.83 -5.78 -7.94
CA ILE A 66 12.68 -6.74 -6.84
C ILE A 66 12.86 -6.04 -5.50
N VAL A 67 13.97 -5.30 -5.34
CA VAL A 67 14.28 -4.59 -4.10
C VAL A 67 13.21 -3.54 -3.80
N ALA A 68 12.72 -2.82 -4.81
CA ALA A 68 11.65 -1.83 -4.65
C ALA A 68 10.39 -2.46 -4.04
N GLN A 69 9.96 -3.62 -4.53
CA GLN A 69 8.77 -4.33 -4.05
C GLN A 69 8.95 -4.83 -2.61
N LEU A 70 10.15 -5.24 -2.23
CA LEU A 70 10.47 -5.63 -0.85
C LEU A 70 10.52 -4.42 0.08
N LEU A 71 11.04 -3.28 -0.37
CA LEU A 71 11.14 -2.06 0.43
C LEU A 71 9.76 -1.42 0.72
N THR A 72 8.80 -1.56 -0.18
CA THR A 72 7.48 -0.94 -0.06
C THR A 72 6.80 -1.18 1.30
N PRO A 73 6.58 -2.42 1.77
CA PRO A 73 5.94 -2.66 3.06
C PRO A 73 6.78 -2.19 4.25
N LEU A 74 8.11 -2.20 4.16
CA LEU A 74 8.98 -1.71 5.25
C LEU A 74 8.91 -0.19 5.40
N LEU A 75 8.97 0.54 4.29
CA LEU A 75 8.84 2.00 4.30
C LEU A 75 7.42 2.43 4.64
N ALA A 76 6.40 1.73 4.12
CA ALA A 76 5.01 1.97 4.49
C ALA A 76 4.77 1.78 6.01
N ALA A 77 5.33 0.72 6.60
CA ALA A 77 5.33 0.51 8.04
C ALA A 77 5.95 1.69 8.80
N GLY A 78 7.08 2.23 8.32
CA GLY A 78 7.71 3.40 8.91
C GLY A 78 6.83 4.66 8.89
N LEU A 79 6.17 4.93 7.76
CA LEU A 79 5.21 6.04 7.65
C LEU A 79 4.03 5.85 8.63
N LEU A 80 3.52 4.63 8.76
CA LEU A 80 2.44 4.31 9.70
C LEU A 80 2.87 4.46 11.17
N VAL A 81 4.12 4.13 11.50
CA VAL A 81 4.67 4.36 12.85
C VAL A 81 4.71 5.85 13.18
N ALA A 82 5.10 6.71 12.23
CA ALA A 82 5.02 8.15 12.41
C ALA A 82 3.58 8.61 12.67
N CYS A 83 2.60 8.11 11.91
CA CYS A 83 1.17 8.39 12.16
C CYS A 83 0.71 7.93 13.55
N ARG A 84 1.14 6.74 14.00
CA ARG A 84 0.83 6.23 15.34
C ARG A 84 1.41 7.11 16.45
N LYS A 85 2.66 7.58 16.29
CA LYS A 85 3.28 8.51 17.24
C LYS A 85 2.51 9.83 17.31
N ILE A 86 2.14 10.40 16.17
CA ILE A 86 1.32 11.62 16.12
C ILE A 86 -0.02 11.42 16.85
N ALA A 87 -0.70 10.31 16.61
CA ALA A 87 -1.98 10.01 17.26
C ALA A 87 -1.86 9.79 18.78
N ASN A 88 -0.67 9.41 19.26
CA ASN A 88 -0.35 9.26 20.68
C ASN A 88 0.30 10.51 21.28
N GLU A 89 0.28 11.65 20.56
CA GLU A 89 0.90 12.92 20.96
C GLU A 89 2.42 12.82 21.23
N GLN A 90 3.08 11.86 20.58
CA GLN A 90 4.52 11.64 20.67
C GLN A 90 5.25 12.30 19.50
N PRO A 91 6.45 12.87 19.74
CA PRO A 91 7.28 13.38 18.66
C PRO A 91 7.74 12.23 17.77
N PHE A 92 7.57 12.40 16.46
CA PHE A 92 8.16 11.50 15.46
C PHE A 92 9.37 12.16 14.80
N THR A 93 10.28 11.33 14.31
CA THR A 93 11.54 11.75 13.68
C THR A 93 11.72 11.04 12.34
N VAL A 94 12.66 11.52 11.53
CA VAL A 94 12.99 10.88 10.25
C VAL A 94 13.46 9.43 10.42
N ALA A 95 14.06 9.09 11.57
CA ALA A 95 14.48 7.72 11.88
C ALA A 95 13.31 6.73 11.96
N ASP A 96 12.09 7.21 12.24
CA ASP A 96 10.90 6.37 12.31
C ASP A 96 10.52 5.75 10.96
N LEU A 97 10.98 6.34 9.84
CA LEU A 97 10.83 5.75 8.51
C LEU A 97 11.45 4.34 8.44
N PHE A 98 12.50 4.10 9.22
CA PHE A 98 13.21 2.83 9.24
C PHE A 98 12.65 1.85 10.29
N ALA A 99 11.53 2.16 10.94
CA ALA A 99 10.95 1.29 11.97
C ALA A 99 10.60 -0.10 11.42
N GLY A 100 10.15 -0.22 10.16
CA GLY A 100 9.88 -1.52 9.53
C GLY A 100 11.11 -2.42 9.33
N PHE A 101 12.33 -1.85 9.39
CA PHE A 101 13.60 -2.58 9.35
C PHE A 101 14.07 -3.05 10.73
N GLN A 102 13.41 -2.59 11.79
CA GLN A 102 13.75 -2.90 13.17
C GLN A 102 12.67 -3.75 13.86
N GLN A 103 11.42 -3.60 13.44
CA GLN A 103 10.25 -4.25 14.02
C GLN A 103 9.53 -5.07 12.95
N LYS A 104 9.26 -6.34 13.24
CA LYS A 104 8.51 -7.26 12.36
C LYS A 104 9.07 -7.34 10.94
N THR A 105 10.38 -7.19 10.80
CA THR A 105 11.05 -7.11 9.50
C THR A 105 10.90 -8.39 8.70
N GLY A 106 10.94 -9.57 9.34
CA GLY A 106 10.73 -10.84 8.65
C GLY A 106 9.32 -10.94 8.07
N GLU A 107 8.31 -10.53 8.84
CA GLU A 107 6.91 -10.56 8.46
C GLU A 107 6.58 -9.49 7.39
N LEU A 108 7.14 -8.28 7.51
CA LEU A 108 7.00 -7.22 6.51
C LEU A 108 7.72 -7.57 5.20
N LEU A 109 8.91 -8.18 5.27
CA LEU A 109 9.59 -8.72 4.09
C LEU A 109 8.77 -9.83 3.44
N MET A 110 8.12 -10.69 4.24
CA MET A 110 7.23 -11.72 3.71
C MET A 110 6.04 -11.11 2.96
N LEU A 111 5.45 -10.01 3.45
CA LEU A 111 4.45 -9.26 2.67
C LEU A 111 5.02 -8.77 1.35
N GLY A 112 6.26 -8.27 1.35
CA GLY A 112 6.96 -7.83 0.13
C GLY A 112 7.19 -8.99 -0.85
N VAL A 113 7.57 -10.16 -0.36
CA VAL A 113 7.76 -11.38 -1.18
C VAL A 113 6.42 -11.83 -1.77
N VAL A 114 5.35 -11.85 -0.98
CA VAL A 114 4.01 -12.21 -1.47
C VAL A 114 3.54 -11.22 -2.54
N TYR A 115 3.72 -9.92 -2.30
CA TYR A 115 3.42 -8.88 -3.28
C TYR A 115 4.22 -9.08 -4.57
N LEU A 116 5.53 -9.34 -4.44
CA LEU A 116 6.41 -9.62 -5.57
C LEU A 116 5.92 -10.81 -6.38
N VAL A 117 5.75 -11.97 -5.75
CA VAL A 117 5.27 -13.19 -6.44
C VAL A 117 3.92 -12.93 -7.12
N ALA A 118 2.99 -12.23 -6.46
CA ALA A 118 1.71 -11.89 -7.04
C ALA A 118 1.84 -11.01 -8.29
N VAL A 119 2.68 -9.97 -8.25
CA VAL A 119 2.94 -9.10 -9.41
C VAL A 119 3.52 -9.89 -10.58
N TRP A 120 4.47 -10.80 -10.32
CA TRP A 120 5.05 -11.64 -11.36
C TRP A 120 4.04 -12.62 -11.97
N VAL A 121 3.16 -13.20 -11.14
CA VAL A 121 2.06 -14.05 -11.61
C VAL A 121 1.11 -13.24 -12.50
N ILE A 122 0.74 -12.02 -12.10
CA ILE A 122 -0.10 -11.12 -12.90
C ILE A 122 0.58 -10.80 -14.24
N ALA A 123 1.86 -10.43 -14.22
CA ALA A 123 2.62 -10.13 -15.43
C ALA A 123 2.67 -11.34 -16.38
N LEU A 124 2.91 -12.54 -15.85
CA LEU A 124 2.89 -13.79 -16.63
C LEU A 124 1.53 -14.03 -17.29
N LEU A 125 0.43 -13.85 -16.55
CA LEU A 125 -0.92 -14.00 -17.09
C LEU A 125 -1.19 -12.98 -18.19
N VAL A 126 -0.79 -11.72 -18.00
CA VAL A 126 -0.90 -10.67 -19.02
C VAL A 126 -0.15 -11.07 -20.29
N VAL A 127 1.10 -11.53 -20.18
CA VAL A 127 1.88 -11.99 -21.34
C VAL A 127 1.22 -13.20 -22.01
N LEU A 128 0.73 -14.16 -21.23
CA LEU A 128 0.09 -15.38 -21.75
C LEU A 128 -1.18 -15.08 -22.54
N PHE A 129 -2.04 -14.19 -22.03
CA PHE A 129 -3.36 -13.92 -22.62
C PHE A 129 -3.36 -12.77 -23.63
N ALA A 130 -2.43 -11.81 -23.52
CA ALA A 130 -2.39 -10.61 -24.35
C ALA A 130 -1.11 -10.46 -25.18
N GLY A 131 -0.01 -11.10 -24.77
CA GLY A 131 1.30 -10.95 -25.40
C GLY A 131 1.34 -11.43 -26.85
N GLY A 132 0.59 -12.50 -27.18
CA GLY A 132 0.49 -13.00 -28.56
C GLY A 132 -0.10 -11.97 -29.53
N GLY A 133 -1.11 -11.19 -29.10
CA GLY A 133 -1.69 -10.13 -29.91
C GLY A 133 -0.71 -8.98 -30.15
N VAL A 134 0.06 -8.59 -29.11
CA VAL A 134 1.10 -7.57 -29.21
C VAL A 134 2.24 -8.02 -30.13
N VAL A 135 2.87 -9.15 -29.84
CA VAL A 135 4.03 -9.64 -30.59
C VAL A 135 3.64 -10.00 -32.02
N GLY A 136 2.54 -10.75 -32.21
CA GLY A 136 2.05 -11.13 -33.52
C GLY A 136 1.62 -9.93 -34.36
N GLY A 137 0.96 -8.95 -33.76
CA GLY A 137 0.55 -7.72 -34.43
C GLY A 137 1.75 -6.86 -34.87
N LEU A 138 2.74 -6.67 -34.00
CA LEU A 138 3.95 -5.92 -34.35
C LEU A 138 4.79 -6.63 -35.41
N ALA A 139 4.88 -7.96 -35.36
CA ALA A 139 5.63 -8.75 -36.34
C ALA A 139 5.06 -8.66 -37.77
N MET A 140 3.76 -8.37 -37.93
CA MET A 140 3.13 -8.23 -39.25
C MET A 140 3.55 -6.96 -40.02
N GLY A 141 4.01 -5.91 -39.34
CA GLY A 141 4.52 -4.69 -39.98
C GLY A 141 3.53 -3.94 -40.89
N ASN A 142 2.22 -4.17 -40.72
CA ASN A 142 1.18 -3.58 -41.55
C ASN A 142 0.03 -3.00 -40.69
N PRO A 143 -0.89 -2.21 -41.28
CA PRO A 143 -1.97 -1.57 -40.51
C PRO A 143 -2.86 -2.54 -39.73
N LEU A 144 -3.13 -3.74 -40.27
CA LEU A 144 -3.90 -4.78 -39.56
C LEU A 144 -3.14 -5.29 -38.33
N GLY A 145 -1.82 -5.46 -38.46
CA GLY A 145 -0.93 -5.80 -37.35
C GLY A 145 -0.95 -4.78 -36.23
N LEU A 146 -1.00 -3.48 -36.54
CA LEU A 146 -1.12 -2.42 -35.54
C LEU A 146 -2.44 -2.50 -34.75
N VAL A 147 -3.55 -2.82 -35.43
CA VAL A 147 -4.85 -3.03 -34.76
C VAL A 147 -4.81 -4.22 -33.80
N LEU A 148 -4.19 -5.33 -34.23
CA LEU A 148 -4.01 -6.51 -33.38
C LEU A 148 -3.11 -6.22 -32.17
N ALA A 149 -2.02 -5.49 -32.37
CA ALA A 149 -1.12 -5.10 -31.30
C ALA A 149 -1.80 -4.18 -30.28
N ALA A 150 -2.57 -3.18 -30.75
CA ALA A 150 -3.35 -2.31 -29.89
C ALA A 150 -4.41 -3.07 -29.09
N GLY A 151 -5.09 -4.05 -29.72
CA GLY A 151 -6.01 -4.95 -29.05
C GLY A 151 -5.33 -5.76 -27.95
N GLY A 152 -4.14 -6.30 -28.22
CA GLY A 152 -3.30 -6.97 -27.23
C GLY A 152 -2.95 -6.05 -26.06
N PHE A 153 -2.48 -4.83 -26.32
CA PHE A 153 -2.18 -3.86 -25.26
C PHE A 153 -3.42 -3.53 -24.40
N LEU A 154 -4.58 -3.34 -25.02
CA LEU A 154 -5.81 -3.05 -24.30
C LEU A 154 -6.22 -4.21 -23.39
N VAL A 155 -6.25 -5.44 -23.92
CA VAL A 155 -6.58 -6.65 -23.15
C VAL A 155 -5.58 -6.83 -22.01
N GLY A 156 -4.28 -6.65 -22.29
CA GLY A 156 -3.24 -6.76 -21.27
C GLY A 156 -3.37 -5.72 -20.16
N GLY A 157 -3.66 -4.47 -20.52
CA GLY A 157 -3.91 -3.39 -19.55
C GLY A 157 -5.15 -3.64 -18.69
N LEU A 158 -6.25 -4.12 -19.28
CA LEU A 158 -7.47 -4.48 -18.54
C LEU A 158 -7.24 -5.65 -17.59
N LEU A 159 -6.52 -6.69 -18.03
CA LEU A 159 -6.15 -7.83 -17.19
C LEU A 159 -5.25 -7.41 -16.01
N TRP A 160 -4.25 -6.57 -16.28
CA TRP A 160 -3.41 -5.99 -15.24
C TRP A 160 -4.25 -5.22 -14.21
N LEU A 161 -5.10 -4.31 -14.68
CA LEU A 161 -5.96 -3.51 -13.81
C LEU A 161 -6.85 -4.42 -12.95
N LEU A 162 -7.57 -5.35 -13.57
CA LEU A 162 -8.49 -6.27 -12.89
C LEU A 162 -7.81 -7.08 -11.79
N LEU A 163 -6.59 -7.59 -12.05
CA LEU A 163 -5.86 -8.41 -11.09
C LEU A 163 -5.08 -7.60 -10.05
N SER A 164 -4.69 -6.36 -10.37
CA SER A 164 -4.01 -5.46 -9.44
C SER A 164 -4.93 -4.92 -8.34
N ILE A 165 -6.24 -4.81 -8.60
CA ILE A 165 -7.25 -4.40 -7.61
C ILE A 165 -7.23 -5.34 -6.38
N PRO A 166 -7.50 -6.66 -6.49
CA PRO A 166 -7.52 -7.55 -5.33
C PRO A 166 -6.16 -7.64 -4.60
N LEU A 167 -5.05 -7.52 -5.33
CA LEU A 167 -3.73 -7.44 -4.73
C LEU A 167 -3.58 -6.17 -3.86
N THR A 168 -4.02 -5.03 -4.38
CA THR A 168 -4.02 -3.75 -3.64
C THR A 168 -4.92 -3.83 -2.41
N MET A 169 -6.10 -4.44 -2.53
CA MET A 169 -7.02 -4.67 -1.42
C MET A 169 -6.36 -5.47 -0.28
N ALA A 170 -5.62 -6.52 -0.64
CA ALA A 170 -4.93 -7.35 0.34
C ALA A 170 -3.75 -6.61 1.01
N MET A 171 -3.03 -5.77 0.27
CA MET A 171 -1.87 -5.04 0.79
C MET A 171 -2.22 -3.77 1.57
N TRP A 172 -3.39 -3.18 1.35
CA TRP A 172 -3.76 -1.85 1.86
C TRP A 172 -3.59 -1.71 3.37
N PHE A 173 -4.04 -2.71 4.15
CA PHE A 173 -3.92 -2.72 5.61
C PHE A 173 -2.91 -3.72 6.16
N ALA A 174 -2.38 -4.63 5.32
CA ALA A 174 -1.53 -5.70 5.79
C ALA A 174 -0.28 -5.22 6.57
N PRO A 175 0.48 -4.18 6.14
CA PRO A 175 1.59 -3.66 6.92
C PRO A 175 1.17 -3.14 8.31
N ALA A 176 0.02 -2.46 8.40
CA ALA A 176 -0.51 -1.95 9.67
C ALA A 176 -0.88 -3.11 10.60
N LEU A 177 -1.60 -4.11 10.08
CA LEU A 177 -2.06 -5.28 10.83
C LEU A 177 -0.91 -6.16 11.34
N VAL A 178 0.12 -6.37 10.52
CA VAL A 178 1.35 -7.08 10.93
C VAL A 178 2.07 -6.32 12.04
N LEU A 179 2.21 -5.01 11.86
CA LEU A 179 3.04 -4.19 12.74
C LEU A 179 2.36 -3.83 14.07
N PHE A 180 1.06 -3.58 14.06
CA PHE A 180 0.31 -3.08 15.21
C PHE A 180 -0.54 -4.13 15.92
N ASN A 181 -0.91 -5.22 15.23
CA ASN A 181 -1.74 -6.29 15.80
C ASN A 181 -1.02 -7.64 15.84
N ASP A 182 0.28 -7.69 15.54
CA ASP A 182 1.10 -8.90 15.55
C ASP A 182 0.54 -10.04 14.68
N MET A 183 -0.22 -9.70 13.63
CA MET A 183 -0.82 -10.71 12.75
C MET A 183 0.22 -11.38 11.87
N ALA A 184 0.06 -12.69 11.64
CA ALA A 184 0.84 -13.39 10.62
C ALA A 184 0.56 -12.80 9.22
N PRO A 185 1.55 -12.74 8.30
CA PRO A 185 1.41 -12.08 7.00
C PRO A 185 0.18 -12.52 6.19
N VAL A 186 -0.05 -13.82 6.09
CA VAL A 186 -1.19 -14.38 5.34
C VAL A 186 -2.54 -14.04 6.00
N ALA A 187 -2.59 -14.02 7.33
CA ALA A 187 -3.79 -13.64 8.06
C ALA A 187 -4.08 -12.13 7.87
N ALA A 188 -3.05 -11.29 7.92
CA ALA A 188 -3.16 -9.85 7.69
C ALA A 188 -3.65 -9.53 6.26
N LEU A 189 -3.13 -10.22 5.24
CA LEU A 189 -3.60 -10.08 3.85
C LEU A 189 -5.08 -10.44 3.72
N LYS A 190 -5.51 -11.55 4.34
CA LYS A 190 -6.92 -11.97 4.33
C LYS A 190 -7.82 -10.97 5.05
N ALA A 191 -7.42 -10.50 6.22
CA ALA A 191 -8.17 -9.51 6.98
C ALA A 191 -8.30 -8.18 6.22
N SER A 192 -7.21 -7.69 5.61
CA SER A 192 -7.23 -6.50 4.76
C SER A 192 -8.20 -6.67 3.58
N PHE A 193 -8.12 -7.80 2.89
CA PHE A 193 -8.99 -8.10 1.75
C PHE A 193 -10.48 -8.15 2.16
N GLN A 194 -10.80 -8.82 3.26
CA GLN A 194 -12.17 -8.91 3.78
C GLN A 194 -12.70 -7.54 4.25
N ALA A 195 -11.87 -6.75 4.94
CA ALA A 195 -12.24 -5.41 5.37
C ALA A 195 -12.52 -4.48 4.18
N TRP A 196 -11.73 -4.59 3.11
CA TRP A 196 -11.95 -3.83 1.90
C TRP A 196 -13.21 -4.26 1.16
N LEU A 197 -13.48 -5.57 1.04
CA LEU A 197 -14.73 -6.09 0.46
C LEU A 197 -15.97 -5.65 1.25
N LYS A 198 -15.90 -5.72 2.58
CA LYS A 198 -16.98 -5.28 3.47
C LYS A 198 -17.31 -3.79 3.31
N ASN A 199 -16.31 -2.99 2.92
CA ASN A 199 -16.39 -1.55 2.77
C ASN A 199 -16.17 -1.09 1.32
N PHE A 200 -16.53 -1.93 0.35
CA PHE A 200 -16.22 -1.74 -1.07
C PHE A 200 -16.57 -0.34 -1.58
N THR A 201 -17.78 0.13 -1.33
CA THR A 201 -18.25 1.44 -1.80
C THR A 201 -17.43 2.59 -1.20
N THR A 202 -17.11 2.52 0.09
CA THR A 202 -16.31 3.54 0.78
C THR A 202 -14.90 3.60 0.20
N PHE A 203 -14.27 2.44 -0.03
CA PHE A 203 -12.95 2.39 -0.65
C PHE A 203 -12.93 2.73 -2.13
N LEU A 204 -14.02 2.49 -2.86
CA LEU A 204 -14.16 2.92 -4.24
C LEU A 204 -14.14 4.45 -4.33
N VAL A 205 -14.90 5.12 -3.47
CA VAL A 205 -14.91 6.59 -3.38
C VAL A 205 -13.55 7.12 -2.91
N LEU A 206 -12.93 6.47 -1.91
CA LEU A 206 -11.56 6.81 -1.48
C LEU A 206 -10.58 6.72 -2.65
N GLY A 207 -10.64 5.63 -3.42
CA GLY A 207 -9.78 5.40 -4.59
C GLY A 207 -9.95 6.48 -5.65
N LEU A 208 -11.18 6.92 -5.94
CA LEU A 208 -11.46 8.03 -6.85
C LEU A 208 -10.90 9.36 -6.34
N LEU A 209 -11.07 9.65 -5.04
CA LEU A 209 -10.51 10.86 -4.44
C LEU A 209 -8.98 10.87 -4.48
N LEU A 210 -8.35 9.73 -4.19
CA LEU A 210 -6.91 9.57 -4.29
C LEU A 210 -6.39 9.64 -5.72
N LEU A 211 -7.15 9.13 -6.70
CA LEU A 211 -6.81 9.27 -8.11
C LEU A 211 -6.78 10.75 -8.53
N ILE A 212 -7.81 11.52 -8.17
CA ILE A 212 -7.88 12.95 -8.43
C ILE A 212 -6.74 13.70 -7.72
N ALA A 213 -6.51 13.42 -6.43
CA ALA A 213 -5.44 14.03 -5.66
C ALA A 213 -4.05 13.72 -6.26
N THR A 214 -3.83 12.47 -6.68
CA THR A 214 -2.58 12.02 -7.32
C THR A 214 -2.37 12.72 -8.65
N PHE A 215 -3.43 12.86 -9.47
CA PHE A 215 -3.36 13.59 -10.74
C PHE A 215 -2.81 15.01 -10.54
N PHE A 216 -3.36 15.78 -9.59
CA PHE A 216 -2.86 17.12 -9.27
C PHE A 216 -1.47 17.11 -8.63
N ALA A 217 -1.17 16.14 -7.76
CA ALA A 217 0.12 16.02 -7.09
C ALA A 217 1.28 15.71 -8.05
N VAL A 218 1.00 15.06 -9.19
CA VAL A 218 2.01 14.72 -10.21
C VAL A 218 2.28 15.88 -11.18
N LEU A 219 1.34 16.81 -11.39
CA LEU A 219 1.51 17.98 -12.28
C LEU A 219 2.81 18.78 -12.02
N PRO A 220 3.22 19.10 -10.77
CA PRO A 220 4.50 19.77 -10.51
C PRO A 220 5.67 18.77 -10.53
N PHE A 221 5.80 17.99 -11.60
CA PHE A 221 6.84 16.96 -11.79
C PHE A 221 6.94 15.97 -10.62
N GLY A 222 5.81 15.59 -10.02
CA GLY A 222 5.76 14.65 -8.89
C GLY A 222 6.09 15.26 -7.52
N LEU A 223 6.44 16.54 -7.41
CA LEU A 223 6.76 17.18 -6.12
C LEU A 223 5.56 17.19 -5.16
N GLY A 224 4.33 17.22 -5.68
CA GLY A 224 3.13 17.11 -4.84
C GLY A 224 3.02 15.77 -4.12
N LEU A 225 3.70 14.72 -4.59
CA LEU A 225 3.74 13.42 -3.91
C LEU A 225 4.49 13.48 -2.57
N LEU A 226 5.38 14.46 -2.38
CA LEU A 226 6.06 14.69 -1.09
C LEU A 226 5.08 15.13 0.00
N VAL A 227 3.97 15.77 -0.38
CA VAL A 227 2.88 16.17 0.53
C VAL A 227 1.78 15.11 0.55
N LEU A 228 1.43 14.56 -0.62
CA LEU A 228 0.35 13.57 -0.72
C LEU A 228 0.71 12.26 -0.02
N GLY A 229 1.97 11.80 -0.08
CA GLY A 229 2.40 10.56 0.58
C GLY A 229 2.07 10.52 2.09
N PRO A 230 2.50 11.53 2.88
CA PRO A 230 2.15 11.66 4.29
C PRO A 230 0.64 11.75 4.54
N VAL A 231 -0.08 12.51 3.71
CA VAL A 231 -1.53 12.64 3.82
C VAL A 231 -2.20 11.29 3.61
N VAL A 232 -1.78 10.52 2.59
CA VAL A 232 -2.27 9.17 2.34
C VAL A 232 -1.91 8.23 3.49
N ALA A 233 -0.69 8.28 4.02
CA ALA A 233 -0.30 7.46 5.16
C ALA A 233 -1.19 7.74 6.39
N GLY A 234 -1.48 9.01 6.68
CA GLY A 234 -2.40 9.41 7.74
C GLY A 234 -3.85 8.99 7.47
N THR A 235 -4.34 9.12 6.24
CA THR A 235 -5.68 8.64 5.83
C THR A 235 -5.79 7.13 5.98
N VAL A 236 -4.76 6.38 5.58
CA VAL A 236 -4.70 4.92 5.74
C VAL A 236 -4.70 4.57 7.23
N TYR A 237 -3.89 5.23 8.04
CA TYR A 237 -3.84 4.99 9.48
C TYR A 237 -5.17 5.31 10.17
N ALA A 238 -5.82 6.42 9.83
CA ALA A 238 -7.15 6.79 10.32
C ALA A 238 -8.18 5.73 9.94
N SER A 239 -8.24 5.33 8.67
CA SER A 239 -9.16 4.29 8.20
C SER A 239 -8.88 2.93 8.86
N TYR A 240 -7.62 2.58 9.12
CA TYR A 240 -7.24 1.37 9.83
C TYR A 240 -7.79 1.39 11.27
N ARG A 241 -7.57 2.47 12.02
CA ARG A 241 -8.11 2.62 13.37
C ARG A 241 -9.62 2.51 13.36
N ASP A 242 -10.26 3.20 12.40
CA ASP A 242 -11.70 3.29 12.31
C ASP A 242 -12.36 1.94 12.00
N ILE A 243 -11.71 1.11 11.19
CA ILE A 243 -12.26 -0.16 10.71
C ILE A 243 -11.94 -1.33 11.67
N PHE A 244 -10.76 -1.32 12.29
CA PHE A 244 -10.25 -2.47 13.04
C PHE A 244 -10.20 -2.28 14.56
N LEU A 245 -10.16 -1.04 15.07
CA LEU A 245 -9.96 -0.78 16.51
C LEU A 245 -11.19 -0.21 17.21
N THR A 246 -12.05 0.51 16.48
CA THR A 246 -13.33 0.98 17.02
C THR A 246 -14.37 -0.13 16.85
N THR A 247 -14.62 -0.88 17.93
CA THR A 247 -15.72 -1.85 18.01
C THR A 247 -16.80 -1.33 18.94
#